data_AF-A0A818CZH2-F1
#
_entry.id   AF-A0A818CZH2-F1
#
_cell.length_a   1.000
_cell.length_b   1.000
_cell.length_c   1.000
_cell.angle_alpha   90.00
_cell.angle_beta   90.00
_cell.angle_gamma   90.00
#
_symmetry.space_group_name_H-M   'P 1'
#
loop_
_entity.id
_entity.type
_entity.pdbx_description
1 polymer ?
#
loop_
_entity_poly.entity_id
_entity_poly.type
_entity_poly.pdbx_seq_one_letter_code
_entity_poly.pdbx_strand_id
1 'polypeptide(L)'
;MLYRGANLSDDLIAQYVQLVRSSDQRGSFQAFTSSSRNRAKAEQFGNVLFVLRVNYAYTTDLSQLSEYPDEEEELIHPGVCFTIDGVRYDPVKNKHEIHLTLTHNVDDDRANPVTRLYNGFCRAASAILLPVMDGLNAARPGPSAGGDHRTSRMTNGGFYRDRSGALREDPTGTLADDCYRRAQQAPRYDLD
;
A
#
# COMPACT_ATOMS: atom_id res chain seq x y z
N MET A 1 -7.92 10.05 -12.75
CA MET A 1 -7.92 10.19 -11.28
C MET A 1 -8.33 8.85 -10.71
N LEU A 2 -7.69 8.40 -9.64
CA LEU A 2 -8.07 7.23 -8.87
C LEU A 2 -8.35 7.63 -7.41
N TYR A 3 -9.07 6.79 -6.70
CA TYR A 3 -9.51 7.05 -5.33
C TYR A 3 -9.37 5.79 -4.48
N ARG A 4 -9.01 5.95 -3.21
CA ARG A 4 -8.96 4.85 -2.24
C ARG A 4 -9.43 5.34 -0.88
N GLY A 5 -10.51 4.74 -0.37
CA GLY A 5 -10.89 4.92 1.02
C GLY A 5 -10.00 4.07 1.93
N ALA A 6 -9.60 4.62 3.07
CA ALA A 6 -8.78 3.91 4.05
C ALA A 6 -9.08 4.38 5.47
N ASN A 7 -8.77 3.54 6.45
CA ASN A 7 -8.85 3.91 7.85
C ASN A 7 -7.44 4.14 8.41
N LEU A 8 -7.12 5.38 8.77
CA LEU A 8 -5.83 5.77 9.35
C LEU A 8 -6.01 6.24 10.79
N SER A 9 -4.99 6.04 11.63
CA SER A 9 -4.93 6.72 12.93
C SER A 9 -4.60 8.20 12.75
N ASP A 10 -4.96 9.00 13.76
CA ASP A 10 -4.66 10.43 13.78
C ASP A 10 -3.15 10.70 13.70
N ASP A 11 -2.32 9.85 14.30
CA ASP A 11 -0.86 9.93 14.22
C ASP A 11 -0.35 9.78 12.79
N LEU A 12 -0.92 8.86 12.01
CA LEU A 12 -0.56 8.66 10.61
C LEU A 12 -1.01 9.86 9.76
N ILE A 13 -2.21 10.38 10.01
CA ILE A 13 -2.71 11.58 9.32
C ILE A 13 -1.79 12.76 9.62
N ALA A 14 -1.37 12.94 10.87
CA ALA A 14 -0.42 13.98 11.28
C ALA A 14 0.94 13.84 10.57
N GLN A 15 1.42 12.61 10.36
CA GLN A 15 2.64 12.36 9.58
C GLN A 15 2.47 12.82 8.12
N TYR A 16 1.36 12.50 7.45
CA TYR A 16 1.10 13.02 6.11
C TYR A 16 1.07 14.56 6.07
N VAL A 17 0.48 15.21 7.07
CA VAL A 17 0.49 16.68 7.17
C VAL A 17 1.91 17.24 7.32
N GLN A 18 2.78 16.56 8.07
CA GLN A 18 4.19 16.94 8.20
C GLN A 18 4.95 16.74 6.90
N LEU A 19 4.69 15.63 6.19
CA LEU A 19 5.35 15.30 4.93
C LEU A 19 5.03 16.29 3.80
N VAL A 20 3.83 16.88 3.78
CA VAL A 20 3.50 17.96 2.84
C VAL A 20 4.44 19.17 2.98
N ARG A 21 4.99 19.40 4.18
CA ARG A 21 5.86 20.54 4.47
C ARG A 21 7.31 20.32 4.04
N SER A 22 7.70 19.09 3.72
CA SER A 22 9.03 18.75 3.25
C SER A 22 9.01 18.55 1.74
N SER A 23 9.66 19.48 1.02
CA SER A 23 9.57 19.63 -0.45
C SER A 23 10.10 18.46 -1.28
N ASP A 24 10.76 17.47 -0.68
CA ASP A 24 11.46 16.39 -1.39
C ASP A 24 10.98 14.97 -1.03
N GLN A 25 9.85 14.83 -0.33
CA GLN A 25 9.41 13.50 0.11
C GLN A 25 8.60 12.79 -0.98
N ARG A 26 9.24 11.77 -1.56
CA ARG A 26 8.63 10.78 -2.45
C ARG A 26 8.39 9.49 -1.67
N GLY A 27 7.18 8.95 -1.78
CA GLY A 27 6.82 7.61 -1.33
C GLY A 27 6.74 6.64 -2.50
N SER A 28 6.61 5.35 -2.20
CA SER A 28 6.23 4.35 -3.20
C SER A 28 5.35 3.26 -2.60
N PHE A 29 4.42 2.75 -3.41
CA PHE A 29 3.59 1.61 -3.04
C PHE A 29 4.46 0.34 -3.02
N GLN A 30 4.53 -0.35 -1.88
CA GLN A 30 5.33 -1.57 -1.74
C GLN A 30 4.59 -2.84 -2.18
N ALA A 31 3.27 -2.75 -2.28
CA ALA A 31 2.39 -3.84 -2.66
C ALA A 31 1.32 -3.35 -3.64
N PHE A 32 0.61 -4.30 -4.24
CA PHE A 32 -0.55 -4.00 -5.08
C PHE A 32 -1.57 -3.21 -4.26
N THR A 33 -1.94 -2.04 -4.77
CA THR A 33 -2.85 -1.13 -4.07
C THR A 33 -4.14 -1.01 -4.87
N SER A 34 -5.21 -1.61 -4.34
CA SER A 34 -6.55 -1.46 -4.89
C SER A 34 -7.02 -0.01 -4.79
N SER A 35 -7.61 0.49 -5.87
CA SER A 35 -8.18 1.82 -5.99
C SER A 35 -9.39 1.76 -6.93
N SER A 36 -10.15 2.85 -7.01
CA SER A 36 -11.36 2.94 -7.81
C SER A 36 -11.34 4.22 -8.65
N ARG A 37 -11.86 4.18 -9.87
CA ARG A 37 -12.17 5.39 -10.66
C ARG A 37 -13.44 6.09 -10.17
N ASN A 38 -14.32 5.35 -9.48
CA ASN A 38 -15.55 5.85 -8.92
C ASN A 38 -15.32 6.44 -7.52
N ARG A 39 -15.17 7.78 -7.46
CA ARG A 39 -14.99 8.50 -6.19
C ARG A 39 -16.08 8.17 -5.16
N ALA A 40 -17.35 8.12 -5.59
CA ALA A 40 -18.47 7.93 -4.68
C ALA A 40 -18.43 6.56 -4.00
N LYS A 41 -17.88 5.53 -4.67
CA LYS A 41 -17.65 4.20 -4.11
C LYS A 41 -16.49 4.23 -3.10
N ALA A 42 -15.33 4.75 -3.50
CA ALA A 42 -14.17 4.84 -2.61
C ALA A 42 -14.44 5.67 -1.33
N GLU A 43 -15.24 6.73 -1.44
CA GLU A 43 -15.54 7.63 -0.32
C GLU A 43 -16.43 6.98 0.76
N GLN A 44 -17.05 5.82 0.50
CA GLN A 44 -17.84 5.07 1.48
C GLN A 44 -16.97 4.39 2.55
N PHE A 45 -15.65 4.28 2.34
CA PHE A 45 -14.76 3.52 3.21
C PHE A 45 -13.86 4.43 4.06
N GLY A 46 -13.71 4.06 5.34
CA GLY A 46 -12.73 4.63 6.28
C GLY A 46 -12.92 6.12 6.63
N ASN A 47 -11.97 6.67 7.39
CA ASN A 47 -11.91 8.08 7.79
C ASN A 47 -11.03 8.96 6.86
N VAL A 48 -10.38 8.34 5.86
CA VAL A 48 -9.52 9.01 4.88
C VAL A 48 -9.95 8.65 3.46
N LEU A 49 -9.90 9.63 2.55
CA LEU A 49 -9.95 9.42 1.11
C LEU A 49 -8.61 9.84 0.48
N PHE A 50 -7.89 8.89 -0.09
CA PHE A 50 -6.78 9.19 -0.97
C PHE A 50 -7.31 9.61 -2.34
N VAL A 51 -6.86 10.77 -2.83
CA VAL A 51 -7.16 11.32 -4.15
C VAL A 51 -5.90 11.23 -4.98
N LEU A 52 -5.88 10.31 -5.94
CA LEU A 52 -4.68 9.89 -6.67
C LEU A 52 -4.71 10.49 -8.08
N ARG A 53 -3.87 11.48 -8.35
CA ARG A 53 -3.63 11.99 -9.70
C ARG A 53 -2.61 11.11 -10.40
N VAL A 54 -3.06 10.33 -11.38
CA VAL A 54 -2.17 9.48 -12.19
C VAL A 54 -1.57 10.31 -13.31
N ASN A 55 -0.26 10.62 -13.23
CA ASN A 55 0.45 11.25 -14.35
C ASN A 55 1.03 10.19 -15.27
N TYR A 56 1.79 9.26 -14.70
CA TYR A 56 2.36 8.11 -15.42
C TYR A 56 2.54 7.01 -14.39
N ALA A 57 1.78 5.91 -14.44
CA ALA A 57 1.90 4.82 -13.47
C ALA A 57 1.43 3.51 -14.10
N TYR A 58 2.00 2.39 -13.65
CA TYR A 58 1.50 1.08 -14.02
C TYR A 58 0.27 0.74 -13.18
N THR A 59 -0.87 0.66 -13.87
CA THR A 59 -2.16 0.27 -13.29
C THR A 59 -2.79 -0.83 -14.12
N THR A 60 -3.73 -1.56 -13.53
CA THR A 60 -4.50 -2.60 -14.23
C THR A 60 -5.97 -2.41 -13.94
N ASP A 61 -6.75 -2.23 -15.00
CA ASP A 61 -8.21 -2.22 -14.94
C ASP A 61 -8.73 -3.62 -14.58
N LEU A 62 -9.43 -3.73 -13.46
CA LEU A 62 -10.05 -4.98 -13.01
C LEU A 62 -11.55 -5.02 -13.28
N SER A 63 -12.17 -3.99 -13.87
CA SER A 63 -13.63 -3.91 -14.09
C SER A 63 -14.19 -5.10 -14.88
N GLN A 64 -13.42 -5.65 -15.83
CA GLN A 64 -13.84 -6.80 -16.65
C GLN A 64 -13.73 -8.15 -15.92
N LEU A 65 -12.95 -8.20 -14.84
CA LEU A 65 -12.66 -9.43 -14.08
C LEU A 65 -13.28 -9.40 -12.67
N SER A 66 -13.74 -8.23 -12.21
CA SER A 66 -14.29 -8.02 -10.88
C SER A 66 -15.71 -8.54 -10.75
N GLU A 67 -16.03 -9.05 -9.57
CA GLU A 67 -17.40 -9.37 -9.16
C GLU A 67 -18.27 -8.10 -9.03
N TYR A 68 -17.64 -6.94 -8.83
CA TYR A 68 -18.29 -5.63 -8.63
C TYR A 68 -17.80 -4.61 -9.67
N PRO A 69 -18.22 -4.75 -10.95
CA PRO A 69 -17.73 -3.91 -12.04
C PRO A 69 -18.07 -2.42 -11.88
N ASP A 70 -19.14 -2.11 -11.13
CA ASP A 70 -19.58 -0.74 -10.84
C ASP A 70 -18.68 0.00 -9.84
N GLU A 71 -17.80 -0.73 -9.14
CA GLU A 71 -16.75 -0.13 -8.33
C GLU A 71 -15.62 0.44 -9.20
N GLU A 72 -15.55 0.08 -10.48
CA GLU A 72 -14.52 0.54 -11.43
C GLU A 72 -13.10 0.38 -10.83
N GLU A 73 -12.83 -0.82 -10.29
CA GLU A 73 -11.58 -1.12 -9.61
C GLU A 73 -10.38 -1.06 -10.55
N GLU A 74 -9.31 -0.45 -10.06
CA GLU A 74 -8.03 -0.33 -10.73
C GLU A 74 -6.91 -0.62 -9.74
N LEU A 75 -6.05 -1.56 -10.10
CA LEU A 75 -4.96 -2.04 -9.25
C LEU A 75 -3.67 -1.30 -9.59
N ILE A 76 -3.11 -0.59 -8.61
CA ILE A 76 -1.81 0.09 -8.75
C ILE A 76 -0.71 -0.92 -8.45
N HIS A 77 0.29 -1.01 -9.32
CA HIS A 77 1.39 -1.97 -9.18
C HIS A 77 2.40 -1.55 -8.09
N PRO A 78 3.08 -2.52 -7.44
CA PRO A 78 4.23 -2.24 -6.60
C PRO A 78 5.30 -1.42 -7.34
N GLY A 79 5.97 -0.53 -6.61
CA GLY A 79 7.03 0.33 -7.14
C GLY A 79 6.54 1.65 -7.73
N VAL A 80 5.24 1.83 -7.94
CA VAL A 80 4.68 3.14 -8.32
C VAL A 80 5.00 4.16 -7.23
N CYS A 81 5.65 5.26 -7.61
CA CYS A 81 6.02 6.35 -6.73
C CYS A 81 4.91 7.39 -6.63
N PHE A 82 4.92 8.14 -5.54
CA PHE A 82 4.01 9.26 -5.35
C PHE A 82 4.64 10.42 -4.59
N THR A 83 4.15 11.62 -4.85
CA THR A 83 4.32 12.81 -4.00
C THR A 83 3.03 13.12 -3.28
N ILE A 84 3.13 13.75 -2.11
CA ILE A 84 1.96 14.21 -1.36
C ILE A 84 1.77 15.69 -1.68
N ASP A 85 0.68 16.00 -2.38
CA ASP A 85 0.38 17.36 -2.85
C ASP A 85 -0.31 18.19 -1.76
N GLY A 86 -1.04 17.52 -0.85
CA GLY A 86 -1.73 18.20 0.25
C GLY A 86 -2.60 17.28 1.08
N VAL A 87 -2.92 17.74 2.29
CA VAL A 87 -3.89 17.10 3.18
C VAL A 87 -4.94 18.15 3.56
N ARG A 88 -6.22 17.81 3.39
CA ARG A 88 -7.35 18.66 3.80
C ARG A 88 -8.33 17.87 4.65
N TYR A 89 -9.03 18.54 5.54
CA TYR A 89 -10.13 17.94 6.30
C TYR A 89 -11.45 18.54 5.81
N ASP A 90 -12.39 17.66 5.47
CA ASP A 90 -13.77 18.04 5.13
C ASP A 90 -14.64 17.87 6.39
N PRO A 91 -15.09 18.97 7.03
CA PRO A 91 -15.89 18.90 8.24
C PRO A 91 -17.33 18.43 7.97
N VAL A 92 -17.83 18.56 6.74
CA VAL A 92 -19.18 18.12 6.37
C VAL A 92 -19.20 16.59 6.25
N LYS A 93 -18.15 16.03 5.65
CA LYS A 93 -17.99 14.58 5.50
C LYS A 93 -17.33 13.91 6.70
N ASN A 94 -16.80 14.70 7.64
CA ASN A 94 -15.95 14.23 8.73
C ASN A 94 -14.82 13.30 8.23
N LYS A 95 -14.11 13.73 7.18
CA LYS A 95 -13.14 12.90 6.46
C LYS A 95 -11.92 13.70 6.06
N HIS A 96 -10.74 13.11 6.22
CA HIS A 96 -9.51 13.67 5.65
C HIS A 96 -9.37 13.26 4.19
N GLU A 97 -8.92 14.19 3.34
CA GLU A 97 -8.49 13.88 2.00
C GLU A 97 -6.99 14.10 1.86
N ILE A 98 -6.30 13.09 1.37
CA ILE A 98 -4.86 13.11 1.11
C ILE A 98 -4.66 13.05 -0.40
N HIS A 99 -4.11 14.13 -0.97
CA HIS A 99 -3.94 14.29 -2.41
C HIS A 99 -2.54 13.83 -2.78
N LEU A 100 -2.45 12.85 -3.67
CA LEU A 100 -1.19 12.27 -4.14
C LEU A 100 -1.07 12.42 -5.66
N THR A 101 0.13 12.68 -6.15
CA THR A 101 0.45 12.59 -7.58
C THR A 101 1.34 11.38 -7.82
N LEU A 102 0.90 10.49 -8.73
CA LEU A 102 1.52 9.20 -9.01
C LEU A 102 2.40 9.30 -10.25
N THR A 103 3.62 8.80 -10.10
CA THR A 103 4.64 8.76 -11.14
C THR A 103 5.34 7.40 -11.09
N HIS A 104 5.61 6.81 -12.24
CA HIS A 104 6.59 5.75 -12.38
C HIS A 104 7.96 6.40 -12.29
N ASN A 105 8.94 5.69 -11.73
CA ASN A 105 10.33 6.11 -11.88
C ASN A 105 10.72 5.94 -13.35
N VAL A 106 10.56 7.00 -14.13
CA VAL A 106 11.23 7.18 -15.41
C VAL A 106 12.25 8.26 -15.12
N ASP A 107 13.53 7.97 -15.32
CA ASP A 107 14.71 8.78 -15.00
C ASP A 107 15.20 8.60 -13.55
N ASP A 108 16.17 7.71 -13.29
CA ASP A 108 17.57 8.00 -13.57
C ASP A 108 18.36 6.78 -14.12
N ASP A 109 18.16 6.43 -15.39
CA ASP A 109 18.97 5.41 -16.09
C ASP A 109 20.14 6.01 -16.89
N ARG A 110 20.32 7.34 -16.84
CA ARG A 110 21.39 8.03 -17.60
C ARG A 110 22.37 8.83 -16.75
N ALA A 111 22.20 8.96 -15.42
CA ALA A 111 23.13 9.70 -14.58
C ALA A 111 23.62 9.00 -13.31
N ASN A 112 23.46 7.68 -13.09
CA ASN A 112 24.22 7.03 -12.01
C ASN A 112 24.20 5.49 -12.04
N PRO A 113 25.35 4.77 -12.01
CA PRO A 113 25.39 3.33 -11.70
C PRO A 113 24.85 2.97 -10.29
N VAL A 114 24.45 3.96 -9.49
CA VAL A 114 23.81 3.85 -8.18
C VAL A 114 22.32 3.47 -8.25
N THR A 115 21.68 3.40 -9.42
CA THR A 115 20.35 2.76 -9.54
C THR A 115 20.37 1.26 -9.19
N ARG A 116 21.54 0.61 -9.05
CA ARG A 116 21.63 -0.71 -8.37
C ARG A 116 21.27 -0.69 -6.87
N LEU A 117 21.12 0.48 -6.27
CA LEU A 117 20.66 0.71 -4.89
C LEU A 117 19.20 1.19 -4.84
N TYR A 118 18.33 0.62 -5.67
CA TYR A 118 16.86 0.79 -5.66
C TYR A 118 16.19 0.50 -4.29
N ASN A 119 16.96 0.15 -3.25
CA ASN A 119 16.53 -0.15 -1.88
C ASN A 119 17.05 0.84 -0.81
N GLY A 120 17.82 1.87 -1.17
CA GLY A 120 18.52 2.71 -0.18
C GLY A 120 17.75 3.95 0.27
N PHE A 121 17.23 4.74 -0.68
CA PHE A 121 16.75 6.09 -0.38
C PHE A 121 15.25 6.20 -0.09
N CYS A 122 14.43 5.23 -0.54
CA CYS A 122 13.02 5.16 -0.14
C CYS A 122 12.82 4.67 1.31
N ARG A 123 13.89 4.28 2.03
CA ARG A 123 13.77 3.72 3.40
C ARG A 123 13.26 4.71 4.44
N ALA A 124 13.52 6.00 4.28
CA ALA A 124 13.08 7.00 5.27
C ALA A 124 11.57 7.25 5.23
N ALA A 125 10.95 7.22 4.04
CA ALA A 125 9.49 7.36 3.90
C ALA A 125 8.77 6.00 3.98
N SER A 126 9.39 4.91 3.48
CA SER A 126 8.77 3.58 3.46
C SER A 126 8.58 3.02 4.88
N ALA A 127 9.55 3.19 5.79
CA ALA A 127 9.40 2.72 7.19
C ALA A 127 8.29 3.44 7.99
N ILE A 128 7.83 4.60 7.52
CA ILE A 128 6.77 5.40 8.14
C ILE A 128 5.40 5.11 7.50
N LEU A 129 5.38 4.65 6.25
CA LEU A 129 4.16 4.34 5.48
C LEU A 129 3.75 2.86 5.48
N LEU A 130 4.64 1.96 5.90
CA LEU A 130 4.50 0.51 5.77
C LEU A 130 3.39 -0.18 6.60
N PRO A 131 2.93 0.29 7.79
CA PRO A 131 1.85 -0.42 8.48
C PRO A 131 0.47 -0.32 7.79
N VAL A 132 0.32 0.54 6.78
CA VAL A 132 -0.99 0.94 6.24
C VAL A 132 -1.38 0.20 4.94
N MET A 133 -0.42 -0.36 4.21
CA MET A 133 -0.72 -0.87 2.87
C MET A 133 -0.92 -2.39 2.79
N ASP A 134 -0.42 -3.17 3.76
CA ASP A 134 -0.53 -4.64 3.77
C ASP A 134 -1.53 -5.22 4.82
N GLY A 135 -2.15 -4.38 5.65
CA GLY A 135 -2.82 -4.81 6.88
C GLY A 135 -4.36 -4.85 6.91
N LEU A 136 -5.08 -4.77 5.79
CA LEU A 136 -6.55 -4.61 5.81
C LEU A 136 -7.28 -5.72 5.03
N ASN A 137 -7.23 -6.93 5.57
CA ASN A 137 -8.16 -8.01 5.23
C ASN A 137 -8.64 -8.75 6.51
N ALA A 138 -9.00 -8.00 7.56
CA ALA A 138 -9.62 -8.57 8.75
C ALA A 138 -10.35 -7.50 9.60
N ALA A 139 -11.60 -7.18 9.27
CA ALA A 139 -12.57 -6.67 10.25
C ALA A 139 -13.99 -6.69 9.68
N ARG A 140 -14.67 -7.84 9.75
CA ARG A 140 -16.13 -7.86 9.87
C ARG A 140 -16.48 -7.99 11.36
N PRO A 141 -17.34 -7.14 11.95
CA PRO A 141 -17.80 -7.34 13.31
C PRO A 141 -18.85 -8.46 13.35
N GLY A 142 -18.45 -9.62 13.85
CA GLY A 142 -19.37 -10.63 14.39
C GLY A 142 -19.74 -10.30 15.84
N PRO A 143 -20.86 -10.83 16.36
CA PRO A 143 -21.45 -10.36 17.61
C PRO A 143 -20.62 -10.77 18.83
N SER A 144 -20.67 -9.88 19.81
CA SER A 144 -20.06 -9.95 21.13
C SER A 144 -20.32 -11.25 21.89
N ALA A 145 -19.24 -11.91 22.32
CA ALA A 145 -19.25 -12.81 23.47
C ALA A 145 -18.03 -12.48 24.34
N GLY A 146 -18.29 -12.22 25.63
CA GLY A 146 -17.29 -11.78 26.60
C GLY A 146 -16.23 -12.84 26.92
N GLY A 147 -15.05 -12.36 27.32
CA GLY A 147 -13.97 -13.20 27.82
C GLY A 147 -12.69 -12.42 28.13
N ASP A 148 -12.42 -12.32 29.43
CA ASP A 148 -11.19 -12.02 30.18
C ASP A 148 -9.92 -11.49 29.49
N HIS A 149 -9.39 -10.43 30.11
CA HIS A 149 -8.07 -9.83 29.85
C HIS A 149 -6.91 -10.78 30.24
N ARG A 150 -6.18 -11.26 29.23
CA ARG A 150 -4.74 -11.56 29.33
C ARG A 150 -3.98 -10.77 28.27
N THR A 151 -3.01 -9.99 28.71
CA THR A 151 -2.07 -9.24 27.87
C THR A 151 -1.13 -10.20 27.14
N SER A 152 -1.38 -10.43 25.84
CA SER A 152 -0.44 -11.10 24.94
C SER A 152 0.35 -10.09 24.13
N ARG A 153 1.68 -10.19 24.25
CA ARG A 153 2.69 -9.44 23.49
C ARG A 153 2.62 -9.92 22.03
N MET A 154 2.13 -9.09 21.12
CA MET A 154 2.09 -9.42 19.68
C MET A 154 3.50 -9.33 19.09
N THR A 155 4.02 -10.46 18.62
CA THR A 155 5.16 -10.52 17.68
C THR A 155 4.62 -10.64 16.26
N ASN A 156 5.19 -9.89 15.32
CA ASN A 156 4.88 -9.92 13.88
C ASN A 156 5.37 -11.24 13.24
N GLY A 157 4.74 -12.37 13.54
CA GLY A 157 4.98 -13.64 12.84
C GLY A 157 4.08 -13.77 11.61
N GLY A 158 4.64 -14.17 10.48
CA GLY A 158 3.89 -14.52 9.27
C GLY A 158 3.44 -15.99 9.30
N PHE A 159 2.58 -16.40 8.37
CA PHE A 159 2.21 -17.81 8.19
C PHE A 159 2.60 -18.27 6.78
N TYR A 160 3.03 -19.52 6.62
CA TYR A 160 3.31 -20.14 5.31
C TYR A 160 2.76 -21.56 5.26
N ARG A 161 2.55 -22.11 4.05
CA ARG A 161 2.25 -23.53 3.86
C ARG A 161 3.52 -24.29 3.55
N ASP A 162 3.79 -25.37 4.28
CA ASP A 162 4.90 -26.26 3.97
C ASP A 162 4.58 -27.18 2.78
N ARG A 163 5.53 -28.01 2.37
CA ARG A 163 5.38 -28.93 1.23
C ARG A 163 4.30 -30.01 1.43
N SER A 164 3.83 -30.21 2.66
CA SER A 164 2.70 -31.10 2.96
C SER A 164 1.35 -30.38 2.89
N GLY A 165 1.36 -29.06 2.65
CA GLY A 165 0.17 -28.21 2.62
C GLY A 165 -0.27 -27.71 4.00
N ALA A 166 0.46 -28.05 5.06
CA ALA A 166 0.15 -27.62 6.42
C ALA A 166 0.53 -26.16 6.64
N LEU A 167 -0.37 -25.38 7.26
CA LEU A 167 -0.12 -23.99 7.64
C LEU A 167 0.78 -23.96 8.88
N ARG A 168 1.91 -23.25 8.81
CA ARG A 168 2.86 -23.09 9.91
C ARG A 168 3.17 -21.61 10.16
N GLU A 169 3.46 -21.28 11.41
CA GLU A 169 3.95 -19.97 11.82
C GLU A 169 5.43 -19.81 11.44
N ASP A 170 5.76 -18.66 10.85
CA ASP A 170 7.13 -18.15 10.74
C ASP A 170 7.29 -17.00 11.74
N PRO A 171 7.73 -17.29 12.98
CA PRO A 171 7.90 -16.28 14.01
C PRO A 171 9.07 -15.33 13.73
N THR A 172 9.87 -15.58 12.69
CA THR A 172 11.09 -14.83 12.37
C THR A 172 10.98 -13.99 11.11
N GLY A 173 9.98 -14.22 10.24
CA GLY A 173 9.83 -13.56 8.94
C GLY A 173 10.90 -13.96 7.90
N THR A 174 11.77 -14.92 8.22
CA THR A 174 12.91 -15.29 7.37
C THR A 174 12.50 -15.96 6.06
N LEU A 175 11.33 -16.59 6.02
CA LEU A 175 10.84 -17.24 4.80
C LEU A 175 10.27 -16.25 3.78
N ALA A 176 9.71 -15.12 4.23
CA ALA A 176 9.31 -14.04 3.34
C ALA A 176 10.54 -13.45 2.61
N ASP A 177 11.63 -13.24 3.35
CA ASP A 177 12.91 -12.75 2.82
C ASP A 177 13.56 -13.74 1.84
N ASP A 178 13.48 -15.05 2.11
CA ASP A 178 14.03 -16.09 1.24
C ASP A 178 13.19 -16.28 -0.04
N CYS A 179 11.86 -16.20 0.05
CA CYS A 179 10.98 -16.21 -1.12
C CYS A 179 11.24 -15.00 -2.03
N TYR A 180 11.42 -13.81 -1.44
CA TYR A 180 11.78 -12.61 -2.17
C TYR A 180 13.15 -12.74 -2.85
N ARG A 181 14.17 -13.27 -2.15
CA ARG A 181 15.49 -13.54 -2.75
C ARG A 181 15.45 -14.54 -3.91
N ARG A 182 14.59 -15.57 -3.84
CA ARG A 182 14.42 -16.53 -4.94
C ARG A 182 13.70 -15.94 -6.15
N ALA A 183 12.71 -15.09 -5.93
CA ALA A 183 12.03 -14.39 -7.02
C ALA A 183 13.01 -13.48 -7.81
N GLN A 184 14.01 -12.90 -7.13
CA GLN A 184 15.06 -12.12 -7.78
C GLN A 184 16.09 -12.96 -8.58
N GLN A 185 16.15 -14.27 -8.35
CA GLN A 185 17.09 -15.19 -9.00
C GLN A 185 16.46 -16.03 -10.11
N ALA A 186 15.15 -15.87 -10.37
CA ALA A 186 14.49 -16.59 -11.44
C ALA A 186 15.07 -16.17 -12.81
N PRO A 187 15.44 -17.13 -13.68
CA PRO A 187 15.96 -16.82 -15.01
C PRO A 187 14.90 -16.08 -15.83
N ARG A 188 15.32 -15.01 -16.49
CA ARG A 188 14.47 -14.28 -17.43
C ARG A 188 14.26 -15.18 -18.64
N TYR A 189 13.01 -15.50 -18.94
CA TYR A 189 12.65 -16.11 -20.20
C TYR A 189 12.72 -15.01 -21.27
N ASP A 190 13.61 -15.17 -22.23
CA ASP A 190 13.58 -14.40 -23.46
C ASP A 190 12.35 -14.87 -24.25
N LEU A 191 11.42 -13.95 -24.47
CA LEU A 191 10.30 -14.15 -25.37
C LEU A 191 10.77 -13.67 -26.75
N ASP A 192 11.03 -14.63 -27.64
CA ASP A 192 11.32 -14.41 -29.06
C ASP A 192 10.11 -13.83 -29.81
#